data_AF-A0A2N7B4J2-F1
#
_entry.id   AF-A0A2N7B4J2-F1
#
_cell.length_a   1.000
_cell.length_b   1.000
_cell.length_c   1.000
_cell.angle_alpha   90.00
_cell.angle_beta   90.00
_cell.angle_gamma   90.00
#
_symmetry.space_group_name_H-M   'P 1'
#
loop_
_entity.id
_entity.type
_entity.pdbx_description
1 polymer ?
#
loop_
_entity_poly.entity_id
_entity_poly.type
_entity_poly.pdbx_seq_one_letter_code
_entity_poly.pdbx_strand_id
1 'polypeptide(L)'
;MLLAVAARTKNYLGIYPEFERYAFGTYPNVCRPFETKWDTRTFRVKKDRYYKDSPEIDLLLLSTDAFYYDSNPLPLLYSQHFHGSYLSKYTVWEESKDFEIEPGLHYLFSLLPNQPEPLFFRALRSSGQGSESGPSGTQSTLQGSLTQLLETETPLLESAHLLLAAGILKETANSRQLAMDILAQLISEQRVDADLLTQIIGVLLNHAYSPVQRFVDTLAAMINLSPTHNDVACQLLEGILKRMNAEKPLKNTKKILLQYIDLQQKTARPMPAVLEERLQYWEKSSALKKEVAQLKRSPLTV
;
A
#
# COMPACT_ATOMS: atom_id res chain seq x y z
N MET A 1 7.19 29.67 12.15
CA MET A 1 6.03 28.82 11.81
C MET A 1 5.35 29.26 10.51
N LEU A 2 4.77 30.47 10.38
CA LEU A 2 4.14 30.91 9.11
C LEU A 2 5.08 30.81 7.89
N LEU A 3 6.35 31.21 8.04
CA LEU A 3 7.35 31.06 6.98
C LEU A 3 7.59 29.60 6.59
N ALA A 4 7.55 28.68 7.54
CA ALA A 4 7.69 27.25 7.26
C ALA A 4 6.48 26.72 6.49
N VAL A 5 5.26 27.15 6.87
CA VAL A 5 4.06 26.82 6.11
C VAL A 5 4.16 27.34 4.68
N ALA A 6 4.45 28.64 4.51
CA ALA A 6 4.58 29.25 3.19
C ALA A 6 5.66 28.57 2.31
N ALA A 7 6.81 28.23 2.90
CA ALA A 7 7.88 27.51 2.21
C ALA A 7 7.40 26.14 1.71
N ARG A 8 6.72 25.36 2.56
CA ARG A 8 6.20 24.03 2.20
C ARG A 8 5.03 24.09 1.21
N THR A 9 4.16 25.09 1.29
CA THR A 9 3.11 25.30 0.28
C THR A 9 3.72 25.58 -1.08
N LYS A 10 4.78 26.42 -1.14
CA LYS A 10 5.42 26.84 -2.38
C LYS A 10 6.30 25.75 -3.00
N ASN A 11 7.03 25.00 -2.17
CA ASN A 11 7.87 23.90 -2.61
C ASN A 11 7.83 22.78 -1.56
N TYR A 12 6.90 21.85 -1.80
CA TYR A 12 6.54 20.77 -0.89
C TYR A 12 7.62 19.69 -0.75
N LEU A 13 8.50 19.56 -1.76
CA LEU A 13 9.66 18.67 -1.72
C LEU A 13 10.94 19.36 -1.22
N GLY A 14 10.88 20.66 -0.93
CA GLY A 14 12.04 21.45 -0.50
C GLY A 14 12.62 21.00 0.84
N ILE A 15 13.94 21.12 0.97
CA ILE A 15 14.69 20.89 2.21
C ILE A 15 15.09 22.26 2.77
N TYR A 16 14.74 22.51 4.04
CA TYR A 16 14.86 23.78 4.75
C TYR A 16 15.60 23.58 6.08
N PRO A 17 16.92 23.33 6.05
CA PRO A 17 17.70 23.09 7.27
C PRO A 17 17.71 24.32 8.20
N GLU A 18 17.47 25.51 7.69
CA GLU A 18 17.34 26.74 8.49
C GLU A 18 16.18 26.71 9.49
N PHE A 19 15.23 25.78 9.33
CA PHE A 19 14.14 25.59 10.29
C PHE A 19 14.54 24.73 11.50
N GLU A 20 15.64 23.96 11.43
CA GLU A 20 16.09 23.07 12.51
C GLU A 20 16.46 23.83 13.80
N ARG A 21 16.84 25.11 13.68
CA ARG A 21 17.16 25.97 14.83
C ARG A 21 15.94 26.38 15.67
N TYR A 22 14.72 26.13 15.19
CA TYR A 22 13.49 26.49 15.91
C TYR A 22 12.84 25.26 16.53
N ALA A 23 12.09 25.45 17.62
CA ALA A 23 11.36 24.37 18.29
C ALA A 23 10.39 23.61 17.37
N PHE A 24 9.82 24.28 16.35
CA PHE A 24 8.94 23.64 15.37
C PHE A 24 9.71 22.84 14.29
N GLY A 25 11.03 22.98 14.22
CA GLY A 25 11.87 22.25 13.26
C GLY A 25 11.93 20.74 13.51
N THR A 26 11.57 20.29 14.72
CA THR A 26 11.49 18.86 15.06
C THR A 26 10.19 18.19 14.62
N TYR A 27 9.22 18.96 14.10
CA TYR A 27 7.98 18.40 13.59
C TYR A 27 8.22 17.75 12.22
N PRO A 28 7.56 16.62 11.91
CA PRO A 28 7.73 15.96 10.64
C PRO A 28 7.20 16.89 9.56
N ASN A 29 7.72 16.74 8.35
CA ASN A 29 7.24 17.50 7.20
C ASN A 29 7.51 19.02 7.28
N VAL A 30 8.39 19.50 8.18
CA VAL A 30 8.80 20.91 8.31
C VAL A 30 10.12 21.18 7.59
N CYS A 31 11.21 20.58 8.09
CA CYS A 31 12.56 20.83 7.56
C CYS A 31 12.85 20.04 6.28
N ARG A 32 12.11 18.96 6.02
CA ARG A 32 12.29 18.07 4.87
C ARG A 32 10.96 17.37 4.54
N PRO A 33 10.76 16.86 3.31
CA PRO A 33 9.62 16.02 2.92
C PRO A 33 9.27 14.98 3.98
N PHE A 34 7.99 14.65 4.12
CA PHE A 34 7.62 13.60 5.06
C PHE A 34 8.26 12.28 4.64
N GLU A 35 9.10 11.74 5.52
CA GLU A 35 9.79 10.48 5.36
C GLU A 35 9.37 9.58 6.51
N THR A 36 8.89 8.38 6.18
CA THR A 36 8.62 7.35 7.18
C THR A 36 8.95 6.00 6.60
N LYS A 37 9.40 5.09 7.48
CA LYS A 37 9.54 3.68 7.12
C LYS A 37 8.24 2.96 7.42
N TRP A 38 7.96 1.96 6.61
CA TRP A 38 6.88 1.03 6.88
C TRP A 38 7.41 -0.40 6.92
N ASP A 39 6.73 -1.23 7.70
CA ASP A 39 6.99 -2.66 7.82
C ASP A 39 5.68 -3.36 8.18
N THR A 40 5.66 -4.69 8.16
CA THR A 40 4.54 -5.47 8.67
C THR A 40 4.88 -6.07 10.02
N ARG A 41 4.01 -5.92 11.01
CA ARG A 41 4.22 -6.47 12.35
C ARG A 41 3.09 -7.40 12.74
N THR A 42 3.44 -8.56 13.28
CA THR A 42 2.48 -9.51 13.84
C THR A 42 2.30 -9.23 15.33
N PHE A 43 1.06 -9.02 15.76
CA PHE A 43 0.69 -8.83 17.14
C PHE A 43 -0.22 -9.95 17.59
N ARG A 44 0.06 -10.55 18.75
CA ARG A 44 -0.88 -11.48 19.36
C ARG A 44 -1.89 -10.71 20.19
N VAL A 45 -3.17 -10.85 19.86
CA VAL A 45 -4.27 -10.16 20.53
C VAL A 45 -5.39 -11.14 20.87
N LYS A 46 -6.09 -10.91 21.97
CA LYS A 46 -7.36 -11.63 22.22
C LYS A 46 -8.40 -11.18 21.21
N LYS A 47 -9.11 -12.13 20.58
CA LYS A 47 -10.18 -11.87 19.61
C LYS A 47 -11.24 -10.93 20.21
N ASP A 48 -11.63 -11.19 21.44
CA ASP A 48 -12.53 -10.35 22.24
C ASP A 48 -11.87 -10.02 23.58
N ARG A 49 -11.43 -8.76 23.73
CA ARG A 49 -10.75 -8.29 24.95
C ARG A 49 -11.63 -8.34 26.19
N TYR A 50 -12.95 -8.39 26.03
CA TYR A 50 -13.92 -8.40 27.12
C TYR A 50 -14.19 -9.80 27.70
N TYR A 51 -13.84 -10.87 26.97
CA TYR A 51 -14.04 -12.25 27.44
C TYR A 51 -12.71 -12.86 27.86
N LYS A 52 -12.65 -13.34 29.11
CA LYS A 52 -11.42 -13.88 29.72
C LYS A 52 -10.85 -15.07 28.92
N ASP A 53 -11.74 -15.91 28.39
CA ASP A 53 -11.44 -17.14 27.65
C ASP A 53 -11.43 -16.95 26.13
N SER A 54 -11.41 -15.70 25.65
CA SER A 54 -11.34 -15.44 24.21
C SER A 54 -10.02 -15.94 23.62
N PRO A 55 -10.06 -16.64 22.46
CA PRO A 55 -8.85 -17.14 21.83
C PRO A 55 -7.93 -15.98 21.41
N GLU A 56 -6.63 -16.22 21.52
CA GLU A 56 -5.62 -15.32 20.96
C GLU A 56 -5.49 -15.56 19.45
N ILE A 57 -5.44 -14.47 18.69
CA ILE A 57 -5.23 -14.44 17.26
C ILE A 57 -3.98 -13.62 16.96
N ASP A 58 -3.25 -14.01 15.92
CA ASP A 58 -2.13 -13.25 15.39
C ASP A 58 -2.67 -12.27 14.33
N LEU A 59 -2.52 -10.97 14.60
CA LEU A 59 -2.95 -9.86 13.77
C LEU A 59 -1.73 -9.28 13.04
N LEU A 60 -1.73 -9.33 11.72
CA LEU A 60 -0.69 -8.70 10.91
C LEU A 60 -1.11 -7.29 10.50
N LEU A 61 -0.32 -6.30 10.93
CA LEU A 61 -0.56 -4.89 10.70
C LEU A 61 0.53 -4.29 9.84
N LEU A 62 0.14 -3.42 8.92
CA LEU A 62 1.06 -2.44 8.37
C LEU A 62 1.40 -1.41 9.45
N SER A 63 2.67 -1.35 9.85
CA SER A 63 3.20 -0.41 10.83
C SER A 63 4.01 0.66 10.11
N THR A 64 3.85 1.91 10.52
CA THR A 64 4.67 3.05 10.06
C THR A 64 5.30 3.75 11.27
N ASP A 65 6.17 4.74 11.10
CA ASP A 65 6.71 5.51 12.23
C ASP A 65 5.67 6.47 12.80
N ALA A 66 5.52 6.45 14.13
CA ALA A 66 4.48 7.17 14.83
C ALA A 66 5.02 8.48 15.39
N PHE A 67 4.38 9.58 15.00
CA PHE A 67 4.72 10.92 15.45
C PHE A 67 3.57 11.46 16.28
N TYR A 68 3.80 11.61 17.58
CA TYR A 68 2.83 12.23 18.50
C TYR A 68 3.45 13.47 19.12
N TYR A 69 2.71 14.57 19.07
CA TYR A 69 3.07 15.81 19.75
C TYR A 69 1.97 16.19 20.72
N ASP A 70 2.36 16.46 21.97
CA ASP A 70 1.43 16.82 23.06
C ASP A 70 0.73 18.16 22.80
N SER A 71 1.30 18.99 21.92
CA SER A 71 0.65 20.17 21.39
C SER A 71 0.92 20.29 19.88
N ASN A 72 -0.08 20.78 19.15
CA ASN A 72 0.10 21.13 17.75
C ASN A 72 0.12 22.65 17.61
N PRO A 73 1.29 23.25 17.33
CA PRO A 73 1.42 24.70 17.33
C PRO A 73 0.73 25.28 16.11
N LEU A 74 -0.37 26.01 16.28
CA LEU A 74 -0.88 26.86 15.21
C LEU A 74 0.16 27.95 14.91
N PRO A 75 0.41 28.27 13.62
CA PRO A 75 -0.35 27.87 12.44
C PRO A 75 0.27 26.71 11.63
N LEU A 76 0.96 25.74 12.23
CA LEU A 76 1.64 24.66 11.52
C LEU A 76 0.65 23.63 10.92
N LEU A 77 0.02 24.00 9.80
CA LEU A 77 -1.03 23.22 9.13
C LEU A 77 -0.60 21.78 8.83
N TYR A 78 0.62 21.60 8.32
CA TYR A 78 1.20 20.31 7.94
C TYR A 78 1.47 19.36 9.11
N SER A 79 1.26 19.80 10.36
CA SER A 79 1.41 18.97 11.54
C SER A 79 0.10 18.71 12.29
N GLN A 80 -1.03 19.22 11.76
CA GLN A 80 -2.35 19.05 12.39
C GLN A 80 -2.78 17.60 12.57
N HIS A 81 -2.38 16.73 11.65
CA HIS A 81 -2.67 15.31 11.72
C HIS A 81 -1.61 14.51 12.51
N PHE A 82 -0.65 15.13 13.19
CA PHE A 82 0.23 14.43 14.16
C PHE A 82 -0.24 14.60 15.60
N HIS A 83 -1.35 15.31 15.81
CA HIS A 83 -2.03 15.27 17.08
C HIS A 83 -2.71 13.91 17.24
N GLY A 84 -2.42 13.24 18.34
CA GLY A 84 -3.13 12.05 18.78
C GLY A 84 -3.66 12.32 20.18
N SER A 85 -4.85 11.82 20.50
CA SER A 85 -5.28 11.84 21.89
C SER A 85 -4.28 11.04 22.73
N TYR A 86 -4.14 11.36 24.02
CA TYR A 86 -3.25 10.63 24.93
C TYR A 86 -3.46 9.10 24.92
N LEU A 87 -4.63 8.64 24.46
CA LEU A 87 -5.01 7.24 24.32
C LEU A 87 -4.36 6.55 23.10
N SER A 88 -4.16 7.26 21.99
CA SER A 88 -3.50 6.73 20.77
C SER A 88 -2.06 6.23 20.99
N LYS A 89 -1.41 6.62 22.09
CA LYS A 89 -0.07 6.14 22.48
C LYS A 89 -0.05 4.65 22.88
N TYR A 90 -1.20 4.06 23.19
CA TYR A 90 -1.26 2.74 23.83
C TYR A 90 -1.85 1.64 22.93
N THR A 91 -2.72 1.94 21.96
CA THR A 91 -3.25 0.93 21.05
C THR A 91 -3.62 1.45 19.65
N VAL A 92 -3.35 0.64 18.61
CA VAL A 92 -3.79 0.85 17.22
C VAL A 92 -5.33 1.05 17.10
N TRP A 93 -6.08 0.52 18.06
CA TRP A 93 -7.55 0.60 18.12
C TRP A 93 -8.06 1.98 18.56
N GLU A 94 -7.28 2.70 19.35
CA GLU A 94 -7.62 4.07 19.77
C GLU A 94 -7.26 5.07 18.68
N GLU A 95 -6.19 4.82 17.90
CA GLU A 95 -5.88 5.58 16.68
C GLU A 95 -7.01 5.52 15.64
N SER A 96 -7.64 4.35 15.45
CA SER A 96 -8.78 4.25 14.53
C SER A 96 -9.97 5.09 14.95
N LYS A 97 -10.23 5.23 16.26
CA LYS A 97 -11.31 6.07 16.77
C LYS A 97 -10.98 7.55 16.64
N ASP A 98 -9.75 7.95 16.91
CA ASP A 98 -9.33 9.35 16.77
C ASP A 98 -9.42 9.82 15.30
N PHE A 99 -9.13 8.96 14.33
CA PHE A 99 -9.27 9.27 12.90
C PHE A 99 -10.73 9.33 12.43
N GLU A 100 -11.63 8.56 13.04
CA GLU A 100 -13.07 8.63 12.79
C GLU A 100 -13.71 9.90 13.39
N ILE A 101 -13.14 10.42 14.50
CA ILE A 101 -13.69 11.53 15.28
C ILE A 101 -13.19 12.90 14.79
N GLU A 102 -12.02 12.98 14.14
CA GLU A 102 -11.50 14.24 13.61
C GLU A 102 -12.36 14.78 12.43
N PRO A 103 -12.49 16.12 12.28
CA PRO A 103 -13.34 16.70 11.25
C PRO A 103 -12.86 16.29 9.86
N GLY A 104 -13.60 15.37 9.23
CA GLY A 104 -13.58 15.00 7.82
C GLY A 104 -12.20 14.76 7.22
N LEU A 105 -11.85 13.50 6.93
CA LEU A 105 -10.71 13.14 6.09
C LEU A 105 -10.53 14.07 4.87
N HIS A 106 -11.62 14.35 4.16
CA HIS A 106 -11.66 15.28 3.04
C HIS A 106 -11.25 16.72 3.41
N TYR A 107 -11.65 17.21 4.59
CA TYR A 107 -11.21 18.51 5.09
C TYR A 107 -9.69 18.52 5.30
N LEU A 108 -9.11 17.48 5.91
CA LEU A 108 -7.66 17.41 6.08
C LEU A 108 -6.90 17.39 4.75
N PHE A 109 -7.37 16.63 3.77
CA PHE A 109 -6.78 16.66 2.42
C PHE A 109 -6.96 18.02 1.74
N SER A 110 -8.08 18.71 1.94
CA SER A 110 -8.32 20.05 1.39
C SER A 110 -7.37 21.12 1.95
N LEU A 111 -6.87 20.93 3.18
CA LEU A 111 -5.86 21.82 3.76
C LEU A 111 -4.46 21.55 3.20
N LEU A 112 -4.20 20.32 2.75
CA LEU A 112 -2.87 19.84 2.36
C LEU A 112 -2.86 19.20 0.95
N PRO A 113 -3.40 19.87 -0.09
CA PRO A 113 -3.57 19.24 -1.42
C PRO A 113 -2.24 18.82 -2.06
N ASN A 114 -1.16 19.53 -1.73
CA ASN A 114 0.18 19.26 -2.27
C ASN A 114 1.06 18.38 -1.35
N GLN A 115 0.54 17.95 -0.19
CA GLN A 115 1.27 17.08 0.75
C GLN A 115 0.34 16.03 1.38
N PRO A 116 -0.24 15.13 0.57
CA PRO A 116 -1.17 14.12 1.05
C PRO A 116 -0.47 12.92 1.75
N GLU A 117 0.85 12.78 1.61
CA GLU A 117 1.61 11.60 2.04
C GLU A 117 1.46 11.29 3.54
N PRO A 118 1.57 12.28 4.45
CA PRO A 118 1.38 12.02 5.87
C PRO A 118 -0.05 11.53 6.20
N LEU A 119 -1.06 12.03 5.47
CA LEU A 119 -2.46 11.62 5.65
C LEU A 119 -2.68 10.21 5.13
N PHE A 120 -2.05 9.81 4.02
CA PHE A 120 -2.07 8.43 3.54
C PHE A 120 -1.44 7.46 4.56
N PHE A 121 -0.31 7.83 5.16
CA PHE A 121 0.29 7.01 6.22
C PHE A 121 -0.56 6.95 7.49
N ARG A 122 -1.26 8.04 7.84
CA ARG A 122 -2.23 8.06 8.95
C ARG A 122 -3.42 7.15 8.66
N ALA A 123 -3.97 7.20 7.45
CA ALA A 123 -5.03 6.30 7.01
C ALA A 123 -4.59 4.83 7.01
N LEU A 124 -3.34 4.55 6.61
CA LEU A 124 -2.76 3.21 6.65
C LEU A 124 -2.59 2.67 8.09
N ARG A 125 -2.33 3.52 9.09
CA ARG A 125 -2.27 3.07 10.49
C ARG A 125 -3.63 2.66 11.03
N SER A 126 -4.65 3.47 10.73
CA SER A 126 -6.01 3.19 11.19
C SER A 126 -6.64 2.02 10.43
N SER A 127 -6.29 1.81 9.15
CA SER A 127 -6.98 0.86 8.27
C SER A 127 -6.12 -0.25 7.66
N GLY A 128 -4.81 -0.25 7.87
CA GLY A 128 -3.82 -1.20 7.32
C GLY A 128 -3.75 -2.54 8.04
N GLN A 129 -4.85 -2.98 8.66
CA GLN A 129 -4.95 -4.34 9.18
C GLN A 129 -5.20 -5.32 8.02
N GLY A 130 -4.41 -6.39 7.96
CA GLY A 130 -4.54 -7.45 6.95
C GLY A 130 -5.65 -8.48 7.21
N SER A 131 -6.22 -8.52 8.45
CA SER A 131 -7.14 -9.58 8.89
C SER A 131 -8.59 -9.14 9.24
N GLU A 132 -9.44 -10.17 9.39
CA GLU A 132 -10.91 -10.21 9.48
C GLU A 132 -11.56 -9.42 10.62
N SER A 133 -10.77 -8.85 11.53
CA SER A 133 -11.25 -8.39 12.85
C SER A 133 -11.13 -6.88 13.09
N GLY A 134 -10.78 -6.09 12.07
CA GLY A 134 -10.67 -4.63 12.21
C GLY A 134 -11.99 -3.94 12.61
N PRO A 135 -11.95 -2.79 13.31
CA PRO A 135 -13.14 -2.03 13.68
C PRO A 135 -13.85 -1.48 12.43
N SER A 136 -15.19 -1.41 12.46
CA SER A 136 -16.04 -1.12 11.31
C SER A 136 -15.77 0.23 10.61
N GLY A 137 -15.36 1.28 11.33
CA GLY A 137 -15.09 2.60 10.72
C GLY A 137 -13.69 2.75 10.10
N THR A 138 -12.83 1.74 10.21
CA THR A 138 -11.54 1.71 9.47
C THR A 138 -11.73 1.53 7.97
N GLN A 139 -12.89 1.00 7.55
CA GLN A 139 -13.21 0.78 6.14
C GLN A 139 -13.53 2.08 5.41
N SER A 140 -14.34 2.97 6.00
CA SER A 140 -14.67 4.27 5.42
C SER A 140 -13.43 5.16 5.30
N THR A 141 -12.54 5.09 6.29
CA THR A 141 -11.24 5.77 6.26
C THR A 141 -10.38 5.32 5.07
N LEU A 142 -10.23 4.00 4.88
CA LEU A 142 -9.48 3.45 3.75
C LEU A 142 -10.10 3.88 2.43
N GLN A 143 -11.40 3.72 2.28
CA GLN A 143 -12.12 4.03 1.04
C GLN A 143 -12.05 5.52 0.71
N GLY A 144 -12.29 6.40 1.69
CA GLY A 144 -12.14 7.84 1.52
C GLY A 144 -10.72 8.22 1.12
N SER A 145 -9.70 7.62 1.74
CA SER A 145 -8.29 7.89 1.41
C SER A 145 -7.91 7.38 0.03
N LEU A 146 -8.45 6.23 -0.38
CA LEU A 146 -8.26 5.70 -1.73
C LEU A 146 -8.84 6.67 -2.77
N THR A 147 -10.07 7.18 -2.56
CA THR A 147 -10.68 8.16 -3.48
C THR A 147 -9.84 9.43 -3.63
N GLN A 148 -9.14 9.85 -2.57
CA GLN A 148 -8.26 11.02 -2.60
C GLN A 148 -7.04 10.84 -3.51
N LEU A 149 -6.66 9.61 -3.88
CA LEU A 149 -5.64 9.37 -4.90
C LEU A 149 -6.03 9.98 -6.26
N LEU A 150 -7.33 9.98 -6.59
CA LEU A 150 -7.82 10.57 -7.83
C LEU A 150 -7.77 12.10 -7.79
N GLU A 151 -8.05 12.69 -6.63
CA GLU A 151 -8.05 14.15 -6.42
C GLU A 151 -6.65 14.75 -6.25
N THR A 152 -5.64 13.93 -5.95
CA THR A 152 -4.27 14.39 -5.72
C THR A 152 -3.64 14.89 -7.02
N GLU A 153 -3.28 16.17 -7.09
CA GLU A 153 -2.63 16.75 -8.27
C GLU A 153 -1.11 16.50 -8.31
N THR A 154 -0.51 16.10 -7.19
CA THR A 154 0.91 15.77 -7.11
C THR A 154 1.21 14.36 -7.60
N PRO A 155 2.48 14.08 -8.01
CA PRO A 155 2.90 12.72 -8.31
C PRO A 155 2.65 11.78 -7.12
N LEU A 156 2.13 10.59 -7.41
CA LEU A 156 1.88 9.59 -6.37
C LEU A 156 3.21 9.05 -5.85
N LEU A 157 3.49 9.28 -4.57
CA LEU A 157 4.68 8.78 -3.90
C LEU A 157 4.44 7.39 -3.28
N GLU A 158 5.42 6.87 -2.55
CA GLU A 158 5.37 5.53 -1.94
C GLU A 158 4.13 5.32 -1.06
N SER A 159 3.72 6.32 -0.27
CA SER A 159 2.55 6.24 0.60
C SER A 159 1.25 5.99 -0.16
N ALA A 160 1.11 6.59 -1.35
CA ALA A 160 -0.05 6.43 -2.22
C ALA A 160 -0.09 5.01 -2.81
N HIS A 161 1.05 4.51 -3.29
CA HIS A 161 1.17 3.15 -3.79
C HIS A 161 0.97 2.11 -2.66
N LEU A 162 1.40 2.41 -1.45
CA LEU A 162 1.19 1.57 -0.27
C LEU A 162 -0.27 1.51 0.15
N LEU A 163 -0.96 2.66 0.13
CA LEU A 163 -2.40 2.73 0.35
C LEU A 163 -3.17 1.91 -0.70
N LEU A 164 -2.78 2.03 -1.97
CA LEU A 164 -3.38 1.27 -3.07
C LEU A 164 -3.15 -0.24 -2.88
N ALA A 165 -1.92 -0.66 -2.57
CA ALA A 165 -1.59 -2.05 -2.30
C ALA A 165 -2.38 -2.61 -1.10
N ALA A 166 -2.50 -1.84 -0.02
CA ALA A 166 -3.30 -2.22 1.14
C ALA A 166 -4.78 -2.39 0.79
N GLY A 167 -5.33 -1.53 -0.07
CA GLY A 167 -6.68 -1.63 -0.63
C GLY A 167 -6.90 -2.88 -1.48
N ILE A 168 -6.00 -3.15 -2.44
CA ILE A 168 -6.05 -4.33 -3.33
C ILE A 168 -5.99 -5.63 -2.51
N LEU A 169 -5.18 -5.65 -1.46
CA LEU A 169 -4.98 -6.84 -0.62
C LEU A 169 -6.01 -6.95 0.52
N LYS A 170 -6.90 -5.97 0.67
CA LYS A 170 -7.88 -5.91 1.76
C LYS A 170 -8.85 -7.08 1.69
N GLU A 171 -9.33 -7.55 2.83
CA GLU A 171 -10.27 -8.67 2.86
C GLU A 171 -11.70 -8.29 2.47
N THR A 172 -12.12 -7.05 2.72
CA THR A 172 -13.44 -6.56 2.34
C THR A 172 -13.52 -6.44 0.82
N ALA A 173 -14.46 -7.16 0.18
CA ALA A 173 -14.62 -7.15 -1.27
C ALA A 173 -14.87 -5.73 -1.84
N ASN A 174 -15.67 -4.92 -1.15
CA ASN A 174 -15.97 -3.55 -1.57
C ASN A 174 -14.71 -2.67 -1.62
N SER A 175 -13.84 -2.75 -0.60
CA SER A 175 -12.59 -1.97 -0.59
C SER A 175 -11.61 -2.43 -1.67
N ARG A 176 -11.56 -3.74 -1.96
CA ARG A 176 -10.76 -4.26 -3.08
C ARG A 176 -11.28 -3.78 -4.43
N GLN A 177 -12.60 -3.85 -4.65
CA GLN A 177 -13.20 -3.39 -5.89
C GLN A 177 -12.91 -1.92 -6.12
N LEU A 178 -13.13 -1.08 -5.09
CA LEU A 178 -12.80 0.34 -5.15
C LEU A 178 -11.31 0.58 -5.46
N ALA A 179 -10.40 -0.14 -4.80
CA ALA A 179 -8.98 -0.02 -5.06
C ALA A 179 -8.60 -0.43 -6.50
N MET A 180 -9.26 -1.45 -7.07
CA MET A 180 -9.05 -1.86 -8.46
C MET A 180 -9.60 -0.85 -9.46
N ASP A 181 -10.78 -0.27 -9.20
CA ASP A 181 -11.36 0.77 -10.05
C ASP A 181 -10.46 2.01 -10.07
N ILE A 182 -9.93 2.40 -8.90
CA ILE A 182 -8.96 3.50 -8.77
C ILE A 182 -7.65 3.16 -9.49
N LEU A 183 -7.11 1.94 -9.31
CA LEU A 183 -5.91 1.50 -10.04
C LEU A 183 -6.13 1.60 -11.56
N ALA A 184 -7.26 1.13 -12.08
CA ALA A 184 -7.57 1.21 -13.51
C ALA A 184 -7.65 2.67 -14.00
N GLN A 185 -8.26 3.55 -13.23
CA GLN A 185 -8.32 4.97 -13.55
C GLN A 185 -6.91 5.60 -13.55
N LEU A 186 -6.10 5.35 -12.51
CA LEU A 186 -4.73 5.88 -12.43
C LEU A 186 -3.82 5.33 -13.54
N ILE A 187 -4.03 4.09 -13.99
CA ILE A 187 -3.32 3.53 -15.16
C ILE A 187 -3.71 4.28 -16.43
N SER A 188 -5.00 4.57 -16.61
CA SER A 188 -5.52 5.33 -17.76
C SER A 188 -4.94 6.75 -17.79
N GLU A 189 -4.70 7.34 -16.61
CA GLU A 189 -4.05 8.64 -16.42
C GLU A 189 -2.52 8.59 -16.45
N GLN A 190 -1.91 7.40 -16.57
CA GLN A 190 -0.44 7.19 -16.51
C GLN A 190 0.20 7.69 -15.21
N ARG A 191 -0.52 7.59 -14.08
CA ARG A 191 -0.09 8.09 -12.77
C ARG A 191 0.45 7.01 -11.82
N VAL A 192 0.49 5.75 -12.26
CA VAL A 192 0.96 4.62 -11.46
C VAL A 192 2.38 4.26 -11.81
N ASP A 193 3.24 4.17 -10.80
CA ASP A 193 4.52 3.48 -10.89
C ASP A 193 4.31 1.99 -10.63
N ALA A 194 4.27 1.21 -11.72
CA ALA A 194 4.03 -0.22 -11.65
C ALA A 194 5.16 -0.98 -10.94
N ASP A 195 6.43 -0.55 -11.05
CA ASP A 195 7.53 -1.23 -10.36
C ASP A 195 7.45 -0.98 -8.86
N LEU A 196 7.21 0.27 -8.44
CA LEU A 196 7.01 0.61 -7.03
C LEU A 196 5.81 -0.13 -6.43
N LEU A 197 4.67 -0.14 -7.11
CA LEU A 197 3.49 -0.89 -6.65
C LEU A 197 3.79 -2.39 -6.52
N THR A 198 4.51 -2.95 -7.48
CA THR A 198 4.92 -4.36 -7.44
C THR A 198 5.86 -4.66 -6.27
N GLN A 199 6.82 -3.77 -6.02
CA GLN A 199 7.74 -3.90 -4.89
C GLN A 199 6.97 -4.02 -3.58
N ILE A 200 6.04 -3.09 -3.37
CA ILE A 200 5.20 -3.04 -2.17
C ILE A 200 4.33 -4.30 -2.04
N ILE A 201 3.57 -4.65 -3.08
CA ILE A 201 2.70 -5.83 -3.06
C ILE A 201 3.52 -7.10 -2.80
N GLY A 202 4.70 -7.22 -3.44
CA GLY A 202 5.60 -8.35 -3.24
C GLY A 202 6.06 -8.50 -1.79
N VAL A 203 6.45 -7.40 -1.13
CA VAL A 203 6.81 -7.40 0.30
C VAL A 203 5.62 -7.84 1.15
N LEU A 204 4.44 -7.26 0.94
CA LEU A 204 3.23 -7.60 1.69
C LEU A 204 2.85 -9.08 1.54
N LEU A 205 2.90 -9.64 0.32
CA LEU A 205 2.60 -11.05 0.08
C LEU A 205 3.64 -11.99 0.69
N ASN A 206 4.94 -11.63 0.65
CA ASN A 206 6.01 -12.41 1.28
C ASN A 206 5.86 -12.46 2.81
N HIS A 207 5.36 -11.39 3.42
CA HIS A 207 5.08 -11.33 4.85
C HIS A 207 3.71 -11.92 5.22
N ALA A 208 3.00 -12.52 4.26
CA ALA A 208 1.67 -13.09 4.44
C ALA A 208 0.59 -12.08 4.91
N TYR A 209 0.73 -10.80 4.53
CA TYR A 209 -0.28 -9.75 4.78
C TYR A 209 -1.64 -10.11 4.19
N SER A 210 -1.65 -10.84 3.07
CA SER A 210 -2.85 -11.31 2.41
C SER A 210 -2.55 -12.59 1.64
N PRO A 211 -3.50 -13.53 1.50
CA PRO A 211 -3.32 -14.69 0.64
C PRO A 211 -3.04 -14.27 -0.80
N VAL A 212 -2.02 -14.86 -1.43
CA VAL A 212 -1.71 -14.66 -2.87
C VAL A 212 -2.95 -14.83 -3.76
N GLN A 213 -3.82 -15.78 -3.40
CA GLN A 213 -5.09 -16.01 -4.09
C GLN A 213 -5.92 -14.73 -4.25
N ARG A 214 -6.00 -13.94 -3.17
CA ARG A 214 -6.81 -12.72 -3.11
C ARG A 214 -6.29 -11.69 -4.11
N PHE A 215 -4.98 -11.52 -4.18
CA PHE A 215 -4.34 -10.64 -5.16
C PHE A 215 -4.65 -11.07 -6.59
N VAL A 216 -4.42 -12.34 -6.93
CA VAL A 216 -4.61 -12.87 -8.30
C VAL A 216 -6.06 -12.74 -8.77
N ASP A 217 -7.01 -13.08 -7.90
CA ASP A 217 -8.45 -12.99 -8.24
C ASP A 217 -8.89 -11.53 -8.41
N THR A 218 -8.34 -10.63 -7.60
CA THR A 218 -8.66 -9.20 -7.64
C THR A 218 -8.05 -8.54 -8.89
N LEU A 219 -6.83 -8.93 -9.27
CA LEU A 219 -6.17 -8.44 -10.49
C LEU A 219 -6.93 -8.83 -11.77
N ALA A 220 -7.68 -9.93 -11.75
CA ALA A 220 -8.48 -10.36 -12.91
C ALA A 220 -9.48 -9.28 -13.38
N ALA A 221 -9.92 -8.39 -12.48
CA ALA A 221 -10.86 -7.31 -12.79
C ALA A 221 -10.31 -6.28 -13.80
N MET A 222 -8.99 -6.11 -13.89
CA MET A 222 -8.38 -5.15 -14.83
C MET A 222 -7.89 -5.78 -16.14
N ILE A 223 -7.88 -7.11 -16.24
CA ILE A 223 -7.43 -7.81 -17.45
C ILE A 223 -8.48 -7.66 -18.55
N ASN A 224 -8.01 -7.39 -19.77
CA ASN A 224 -8.80 -7.08 -20.97
C ASN A 224 -9.55 -5.74 -20.95
N LEU A 225 -9.32 -4.85 -19.98
CA LEU A 225 -9.87 -3.50 -20.03
C LEU A 225 -9.27 -2.68 -21.17
N SER A 226 -7.93 -2.71 -21.32
CA SER A 226 -7.22 -2.13 -22.47
C SER A 226 -5.82 -2.72 -22.59
N PRO A 227 -5.09 -2.49 -23.69
CA PRO A 227 -3.69 -2.91 -23.82
C PRO A 227 -2.79 -2.38 -22.69
N THR A 228 -2.98 -1.13 -22.27
CA THR A 228 -2.21 -0.52 -21.16
C THR A 228 -2.49 -1.22 -19.82
N HIS A 229 -3.74 -1.59 -19.55
CA HIS A 229 -4.08 -2.34 -18.35
C HIS A 229 -3.47 -3.75 -18.36
N ASN A 230 -3.51 -4.43 -19.51
CA ASN A 230 -2.87 -5.73 -19.66
C ASN A 230 -1.36 -5.63 -19.43
N ASP A 231 -0.73 -4.57 -19.96
CA ASP A 231 0.69 -4.32 -19.79
C ASP A 231 1.05 -4.12 -18.31
N VAL A 232 0.32 -3.25 -17.60
CA VAL A 232 0.54 -3.04 -16.15
C VAL A 232 0.26 -4.30 -15.35
N ALA A 233 -0.83 -5.02 -15.62
CA ALA A 233 -1.11 -6.30 -14.95
C ALA A 233 0.03 -7.31 -15.17
N CYS A 234 0.59 -7.36 -16.39
CA CYS A 234 1.73 -8.22 -16.71
C CYS A 234 2.97 -7.81 -15.91
N GLN A 235 3.26 -6.50 -15.83
CA GLN A 235 4.35 -5.96 -15.00
C GLN A 235 4.20 -6.32 -13.52
N LEU A 236 2.97 -6.19 -12.97
CA LEU A 236 2.69 -6.54 -11.57
C LEU A 236 2.96 -8.03 -11.29
N LEU A 237 2.43 -8.94 -12.13
CA LEU A 237 2.66 -10.37 -11.96
C LEU A 237 4.14 -10.72 -12.13
N GLU A 238 4.77 -10.18 -13.17
CA GLU A 238 6.18 -10.42 -13.48
C GLU A 238 7.08 -9.96 -12.33
N GLY A 239 6.86 -8.75 -11.80
CA GLY A 239 7.65 -8.23 -10.69
C GLY A 239 7.46 -9.01 -9.38
N ILE A 240 6.26 -9.53 -9.10
CA ILE A 240 6.03 -10.41 -7.94
C ILE A 240 6.77 -11.73 -8.13
N LEU A 241 6.66 -12.35 -9.31
CA LEU A 241 7.40 -13.59 -9.62
C LEU A 241 8.92 -13.36 -9.51
N LYS A 242 9.42 -12.21 -9.99
CA LYS A 242 10.82 -11.77 -9.88
C LYS A 242 11.28 -11.42 -8.45
N ARG A 243 10.43 -11.47 -7.44
CA ARG A 243 10.80 -11.20 -6.04
C ARG A 243 10.51 -12.37 -5.11
N MET A 244 9.86 -13.40 -5.61
CA MET A 244 9.55 -14.60 -4.84
C MET A 244 10.80 -15.44 -4.54
N ASN A 245 10.80 -16.13 -3.41
CA ASN A 245 11.81 -17.13 -3.09
C ASN A 245 11.71 -18.33 -4.07
N ALA A 246 12.81 -18.70 -4.71
CA ALA A 246 12.87 -19.76 -5.70
C ALA A 246 12.68 -21.16 -5.08
N GLU A 247 13.25 -21.42 -3.90
CA GLU A 247 13.18 -22.71 -3.21
C GLU A 247 11.83 -22.94 -2.54
N LYS A 248 11.24 -21.87 -1.99
CA LYS A 248 9.96 -21.90 -1.27
C LYS A 248 8.98 -20.89 -1.88
N PRO A 249 8.40 -21.17 -3.05
CA PRO A 249 7.42 -20.29 -3.65
C PRO A 249 6.19 -20.15 -2.75
N LEU A 250 5.52 -19.00 -2.85
CA LEU A 250 4.32 -18.73 -2.06
C LEU A 250 3.19 -19.72 -2.43
N LYS A 251 2.31 -20.00 -1.47
CA LYS A 251 1.09 -20.79 -1.75
C LYS A 251 0.29 -20.10 -2.85
N ASN A 252 -0.27 -20.89 -3.78
CA ASN A 252 -0.99 -20.41 -4.97
C ASN A 252 -0.15 -19.72 -6.06
N THR A 253 1.19 -19.86 -6.03
CA THR A 253 2.06 -19.40 -7.14
C THR A 253 1.62 -19.93 -8.52
N LYS A 254 1.08 -21.15 -8.57
CA LYS A 254 0.48 -21.72 -9.78
C LYS A 254 -0.54 -20.78 -10.44
N LYS A 255 -1.38 -20.09 -9.65
CA LYS A 255 -2.39 -19.18 -10.21
C LYS A 255 -1.78 -17.90 -10.78
N ILE A 256 -0.74 -17.36 -10.13
CA ILE A 256 0.06 -16.26 -10.69
C ILE A 256 0.63 -16.68 -12.05
N LEU A 257 1.26 -17.85 -12.15
CA LEU A 257 1.85 -18.34 -13.41
C LEU A 257 0.80 -18.50 -14.51
N LEU A 258 -0.37 -19.06 -14.20
CA LEU A 258 -1.45 -19.23 -15.20
C LEU A 258 -1.96 -17.89 -15.74
N GLN A 259 -2.16 -16.90 -14.86
CA GLN A 259 -2.60 -15.58 -15.29
C GLN A 259 -1.49 -14.82 -16.05
N TYR A 260 -0.23 -15.01 -15.65
CA TYR A 260 0.93 -14.45 -16.36
C TYR A 260 1.08 -15.04 -17.76
N ILE A 261 0.85 -16.35 -17.95
CA ILE A 261 0.84 -17.00 -19.27
C ILE A 261 -0.21 -16.36 -20.19
N ASP A 262 -1.42 -16.12 -19.68
CA ASP A 262 -2.49 -15.45 -20.45
C ASP A 262 -2.10 -14.03 -20.84
N LEU A 263 -1.50 -13.25 -19.92
CA LEU A 263 -1.07 -11.89 -20.18
C LEU A 263 0.14 -11.79 -21.12
N GLN A 264 1.05 -12.76 -21.08
CA GLN A 264 2.19 -12.86 -21.99
C GLN A 264 1.72 -12.92 -23.45
N GLN A 265 0.68 -13.71 -23.73
CA GLN A 265 0.06 -13.80 -25.06
C GLN A 265 -0.58 -12.48 -25.52
N LYS A 266 -0.96 -11.62 -24.59
CA LYS A 266 -1.67 -10.35 -24.87
C LYS A 266 -0.75 -9.13 -24.93
N THR A 267 0.42 -9.19 -24.30
CA THR A 267 1.30 -8.02 -24.11
C THR A 267 2.57 -8.08 -24.95
N ALA A 268 2.89 -9.23 -25.55
CA ALA A 268 4.10 -9.45 -26.34
C ALA A 268 5.41 -9.02 -25.61
N ARG A 269 5.38 -8.97 -24.27
CA ARG A 269 6.54 -8.58 -23.46
C ARG A 269 7.54 -9.72 -23.40
N PRO A 270 8.84 -9.49 -23.68
CA PRO A 270 9.84 -10.52 -23.49
C PRO A 270 9.91 -10.89 -22.01
N MET A 271 10.10 -12.18 -21.74
CA MET A 271 10.27 -12.66 -20.37
C MET A 271 11.62 -12.18 -19.81
N PRO A 272 11.68 -11.58 -18.61
CA PRO A 272 12.95 -11.14 -18.04
C PRO A 272 13.86 -12.31 -17.65
N ALA A 273 15.17 -12.18 -17.89
CA ALA A 273 16.17 -13.19 -17.54
C ALA A 273 16.13 -13.63 -16.06
N VAL A 274 15.87 -12.70 -15.15
CA VAL A 274 15.75 -12.99 -13.70
C VAL A 274 14.55 -13.91 -13.40
N LEU A 275 13.49 -13.84 -14.20
CA LEU A 275 12.36 -14.76 -14.09
C LEU A 275 12.72 -16.13 -14.68
N GLU A 276 13.44 -16.17 -15.80
CA GLU A 276 13.90 -17.44 -16.40
C GLU A 276 14.73 -18.28 -15.43
N GLU A 277 15.65 -17.66 -14.69
CA GLU A 277 16.45 -18.33 -13.67
C GLU A 277 15.54 -18.98 -12.60
N ARG A 278 14.54 -18.24 -12.09
CA ARG A 278 13.57 -18.77 -11.12
C ARG A 278 12.77 -19.94 -11.67
N LEU A 279 12.35 -19.86 -12.93
CA LEU A 279 11.60 -20.93 -13.57
C LEU A 279 12.40 -22.25 -13.60
N GLN A 280 13.73 -22.22 -13.66
CA GLN A 280 14.57 -23.43 -13.59
C GLN A 280 14.43 -24.16 -12.24
N TYR A 281 14.28 -23.43 -11.13
CA TYR A 281 14.02 -24.03 -9.82
C TYR A 281 12.60 -24.61 -9.76
N TRP A 282 11.61 -23.87 -10.24
CA TRP A 282 10.21 -24.30 -10.20
C TRP A 282 9.88 -25.43 -11.17
N GLU A 283 10.69 -25.64 -12.21
CA GLU A 283 10.56 -26.80 -13.10
C GLU A 283 10.76 -28.15 -12.38
N LYS A 284 11.55 -28.14 -11.30
CA LYS A 284 11.76 -29.32 -10.45
C LYS A 284 10.57 -29.60 -9.53
N SER A 285 9.68 -28.62 -9.32
CA SER A 285 8.48 -28.77 -8.50
C SER A 285 7.37 -29.49 -9.27
N SER A 286 6.90 -30.62 -8.75
CA SER A 286 5.77 -31.36 -9.34
C SER A 286 4.48 -30.52 -9.45
N ALA A 287 4.32 -29.50 -8.59
CA ALA A 287 3.14 -28.64 -8.57
C ALA A 287 3.15 -27.52 -9.62
N LEU A 288 4.34 -27.10 -10.09
CA LEU A 288 4.52 -25.95 -11.00
C LEU A 288 5.13 -26.33 -12.36
N LYS A 289 5.69 -27.54 -12.49
CA LYS A 289 6.39 -28.00 -13.70
C LYS A 289 5.59 -27.82 -14.99
N LYS A 290 4.27 -28.06 -14.95
CA LYS A 290 3.41 -27.95 -16.14
C LYS A 290 3.33 -26.51 -16.64
N GLU A 291 3.08 -25.57 -15.73
CA GLU A 291 2.95 -24.14 -16.03
C GLU A 291 4.29 -23.55 -16.47
N VAL A 292 5.39 -23.94 -15.82
CA VAL A 292 6.75 -23.54 -16.22
C VAL A 292 7.08 -24.01 -17.64
N ALA A 293 6.76 -25.27 -17.97
CA ALA A 293 6.99 -25.81 -19.30
C ALA A 293 6.17 -25.07 -20.38
N GLN A 294 4.98 -24.57 -20.04
CA GLN A 294 4.16 -23.77 -20.95
C GLN A 294 4.77 -22.39 -21.20
N LEU A 295 5.31 -21.73 -20.17
CA LEU A 295 6.01 -20.43 -20.32
C LEU A 295 7.23 -20.55 -21.23
N LYS A 296 8.06 -21.58 -21.04
CA LYS A 296 9.25 -21.82 -21.87
C LYS A 296 8.94 -22.15 -23.34
N ARG A 297 7.71 -22.62 -23.63
CA ARG A 297 7.25 -22.93 -24.99
C ARG A 297 6.59 -21.73 -25.68
N SER A 298 6.20 -20.68 -24.95
CA SER A 298 5.60 -19.49 -25.56
C SER A 298 6.68 -18.74 -26.36
N PRO A 299 6.47 -18.53 -27.67
CA PRO A 299 7.48 -17.99 -28.59
C PRO A 299 7.61 -16.47 -28.50
N LEU A 300 7.90 -15.95 -27.30
CA LEU A 300 8.27 -14.54 -27.09
C LEU A 300 9.72 -14.39 -26.61
N THR A 301 10.52 -15.45 -26.74
CA THR A 301 11.98 -15.39 -26.66
C THR A 301 12.51 -14.88 -28.00
N VAL A 302 12.69 -13.56 -28.11
CA VAL A 302 13.57 -12.92 -29.08
C VAL A 302 14.52 -12.01 -28.32
#